data_AF-D2MPH1-F1
#
_entry.id   AF-D2MPH1-F1
#
_cell.length_a   1.000
_cell.length_b   1.000
_cell.length_c   1.000
_cell.angle_alpha   90.00
_cell.angle_beta   90.00
_cell.angle_gamma   90.00
#
_symmetry.space_group_name_H-M   'P 1'
#
loop_
_entity.id
_entity.type
_entity.pdbx_description
1 polymer ?
#
loop_
_entity_poly.entity_id
_entity_poly.type
_entity_poly.pdbx_seq_one_letter_code
_entity_poly.pdbx_strand_id
1 'polypeptide(L)'
;MDKIDSFLGMSERAFGAVAIVCGTIATALGGGDVMLTALIAFMSIDYITGLITAGVFKASPKSKTGTLESRAALKGLFRKGGILVIVYMAVQLEKVTGMEIIRNAVVTGFIASEGISIIENFGLMGLPMPAVITKALDALKQKAEAQPQINSENKE
;
A
#
# COMPACT_ATOMS: atom_id res chain seq x y z
N MET A 1 -0.03 31.07 -2.40
CA MET A 1 0.98 30.74 -3.41
C MET A 1 2.28 30.38 -2.70
N ASP A 2 2.88 31.25 -1.88
CA ASP A 2 4.05 30.92 -1.04
C ASP A 2 3.86 29.79 0.01
N LYS A 3 2.60 29.42 0.32
CA LYS A 3 2.28 28.37 1.29
C LYS A 3 2.68 26.97 0.82
N ILE A 4 2.63 26.68 -0.48
CA ILE A 4 2.93 25.33 -1.00
C ILE A 4 4.43 25.05 -0.89
N ASP A 5 5.27 26.00 -1.29
CA ASP A 5 6.73 25.89 -1.21
C ASP A 5 7.19 25.75 0.25
N SER A 6 6.56 26.45 1.20
CA SER A 6 6.87 26.33 2.65
C SER A 6 6.41 25.00 3.27
N PHE A 7 5.34 24.40 2.74
CA PHE A 7 4.72 23.19 3.30
C PHE A 7 5.36 21.89 2.77
N LEU A 8 5.76 21.88 1.50
CA LEU A 8 6.34 20.71 0.83
C LEU A 8 7.85 20.79 0.62
N GLY A 9 8.47 21.97 0.79
CA GLY A 9 9.91 22.17 0.54
C GLY A 9 10.33 21.90 -0.91
N MET A 10 9.37 21.90 -1.84
CA MET A 10 9.55 21.55 -3.24
C MET A 10 8.98 22.68 -4.11
N SER A 11 9.69 23.03 -5.19
CA SER A 11 9.27 24.12 -6.09
C SER A 11 7.97 23.78 -6.84
N GLU A 12 7.16 24.79 -7.16
CA GLU A 12 5.91 24.61 -7.91
C GLU A 12 6.10 23.83 -9.22
N ARG A 13 7.23 24.02 -9.92
CA ARG A 13 7.58 23.27 -11.14
C ARG A 13 7.75 21.78 -10.87
N ALA A 14 8.41 21.42 -9.77
CA ALA A 14 8.61 20.03 -9.39
C ALA A 14 7.29 19.40 -8.93
N PHE A 15 6.45 20.13 -8.19
CA PHE A 15 5.10 19.68 -7.85
C PHE A 15 4.25 19.41 -9.11
N GLY A 16 4.24 20.34 -10.07
CA GLY A 16 3.53 20.18 -11.34
C GLY A 16 4.03 18.96 -12.13
N ALA A 17 5.34 18.75 -12.19
CA ALA A 17 5.92 17.57 -12.86
C ALA A 17 5.49 16.26 -12.20
N VAL A 18 5.52 16.17 -10.86
CA VAL A 18 5.05 15.01 -10.10
C VAL A 18 3.56 14.76 -10.36
N ALA A 19 2.73 15.80 -10.33
CA ALA A 19 1.30 15.69 -10.58
C ALA A 19 1.01 15.15 -11.99
N ILE A 20 1.73 15.61 -13.01
CA ILE A 20 1.61 15.11 -14.39
C ILE A 20 1.99 13.64 -14.48
N VAL A 21 3.13 13.24 -13.89
CA VAL A 21 3.58 11.84 -13.90
C VAL A 21 2.56 10.95 -13.18
N CYS A 22 2.11 11.35 -11.99
CA CYS A 22 1.09 10.62 -11.25
C CYS A 22 -0.24 10.52 -12.01
N GLY A 23 -0.69 11.60 -12.64
CA GLY A 23 -1.91 11.61 -13.46
C GLY A 23 -1.81 10.71 -14.69
N THR A 24 -0.63 10.68 -15.33
CA THR A 24 -0.35 9.79 -16.46
C THR A 24 -0.40 8.32 -16.03
N ILE A 25 0.24 8.00 -14.89
CA ILE A 25 0.21 6.65 -14.31
C ILE A 25 -1.23 6.25 -13.95
N ALA A 26 -1.99 7.12 -13.29
CA ALA A 26 -3.39 6.85 -12.93
C ALA A 26 -4.25 6.55 -14.18
N THR A 27 -4.03 7.30 -15.25
CA THR A 27 -4.70 7.07 -16.54
C THR A 27 -4.34 5.69 -17.13
N ALA A 28 -3.06 5.30 -17.06
CA ALA A 28 -2.61 3.99 -17.54
C ALA A 28 -3.16 2.80 -16.73
N LEU A 29 -3.55 3.03 -15.47
CA LEU A 29 -4.08 2.03 -14.54
C LEU A 29 -5.61 1.85 -14.62
N GLY A 30 -6.31 2.59 -15.48
CA GLY A 30 -7.77 2.53 -15.59
C GLY A 30 -8.48 3.87 -15.41
N GLY A 31 -7.74 4.93 -15.06
CA GLY A 31 -8.27 6.29 -14.92
C GLY A 31 -8.82 6.60 -13.52
N GLY A 32 -9.52 7.74 -13.39
CA GLY A 32 -10.09 8.22 -12.12
C GLY A 32 -11.34 7.47 -11.67
N ASP A 33 -11.42 6.16 -11.90
CA ASP A 33 -12.56 5.36 -11.48
C ASP A 33 -12.56 5.14 -9.95
N VAL A 34 -13.72 4.74 -9.42
CA VAL A 34 -13.94 4.60 -7.97
C VAL A 34 -13.02 3.53 -7.37
N MET A 35 -12.74 2.44 -8.08
CA MET A 35 -11.90 1.34 -7.59
C MET A 35 -10.44 1.78 -7.49
N LEU A 36 -9.88 2.41 -8.53
CA LEU A 36 -8.51 2.91 -8.47
C LEU A 36 -8.36 4.00 -7.40
N THR A 37 -9.34 4.90 -7.29
CA THR A 37 -9.35 5.96 -6.28
C THR A 37 -9.40 5.39 -4.86
N ALA A 38 -10.24 4.38 -4.62
CA ALA A 38 -10.30 3.68 -3.34
C ALA A 38 -8.97 3.00 -3.00
N LEU A 39 -8.33 2.33 -3.97
CA LEU A 39 -7.03 1.70 -3.76
C LEU A 39 -5.96 2.73 -3.36
N ILE A 40 -5.84 3.83 -4.09
CA ILE A 40 -4.87 4.89 -3.78
C ILE A 40 -5.16 5.50 -2.41
N ALA A 41 -6.42 5.69 -2.04
CA ALA A 41 -6.80 6.20 -0.72
C ALA A 41 -6.36 5.23 0.40
N PHE A 42 -6.66 3.93 0.26
CA PHE A 42 -6.25 2.91 1.23
C PHE A 42 -4.73 2.81 1.32
N MET A 43 -4.02 2.81 0.19
CA MET A 43 -2.56 2.81 0.17
C MET A 43 -1.96 4.05 0.87
N SER A 44 -2.57 5.22 0.68
CA SER A 44 -2.13 6.46 1.32
C SER A 44 -2.36 6.43 2.83
N ILE A 45 -3.54 5.99 3.27
CA ILE A 45 -3.88 5.86 4.69
C ILE A 45 -2.96 4.84 5.36
N ASP A 46 -2.75 3.67 4.76
CA ASP A 46 -1.83 2.66 5.28
C ASP A 46 -0.40 3.20 5.41
N TYR A 47 0.08 3.93 4.39
CA TYR A 47 1.42 4.51 4.44
C TYR A 47 1.56 5.54 5.57
N ILE A 48 0.59 6.46 5.69
CA ILE A 48 0.60 7.50 6.72
C ILE A 48 0.48 6.88 8.11
N THR A 49 -0.47 5.96 8.32
CA THR A 49 -0.65 5.27 9.60
C THR A 49 0.59 4.46 9.97
N GLY A 50 1.20 3.77 9.00
CA GLY A 50 2.45 3.03 9.21
C GLY A 50 3.62 3.93 9.62
N LEU A 51 3.75 5.13 9.01
CA LEU A 51 4.76 6.11 9.42
C LEU A 51 4.50 6.66 10.83
N ILE A 52 3.26 6.95 11.18
CA ILE A 52 2.88 7.41 12.52
C ILE A 52 3.19 6.32 13.55
N THR A 53 2.79 5.07 13.30
CA THR A 53 3.07 3.94 14.20
C THR A 53 4.58 3.72 14.37
N ALA A 54 5.36 3.85 13.29
CA ALA A 54 6.82 3.71 13.35
C ALA A 54 7.52 4.86 14.09
N GLY A 55 7.10 6.11 13.85
CA GLY A 55 7.75 7.30 14.40
C GLY A 55 7.32 7.67 15.81
N VAL A 56 6.01 7.63 16.08
CA VAL A 56 5.42 8.10 17.34
C VAL A 56 5.38 6.98 18.37
N PHE A 57 4.90 5.80 17.96
CA PHE A 57 4.71 4.68 18.88
C PHE A 57 5.95 3.80 19.03
N LYS A 58 6.99 4.00 18.20
CA LYS A 58 8.25 3.22 18.15
C LYS A 58 8.06 1.69 18.13
N ALA A 59 6.84 1.25 17.83
CA ALA A 59 6.37 -0.12 17.96
C ALA A 59 6.12 -0.73 16.57
N SER A 60 6.82 -0.23 15.54
CA SER A 60 6.71 -0.84 14.22
C SER A 60 7.45 -2.18 14.20
N PRO A 61 6.76 -3.31 13.93
CA PRO A 61 7.42 -4.60 13.73
C PRO A 61 8.35 -4.62 12.49
N LYS A 62 8.42 -3.54 11.70
CA LYS A 62 9.23 -3.42 10.48
C LYS A 62 10.56 -2.67 10.65
N SER A 63 10.88 -2.12 11.83
CA SER A 63 12.15 -1.42 12.09
C SER A 63 12.79 -1.91 13.37
N LYS A 64 14.03 -2.42 13.29
CA LYS A 64 14.78 -2.93 14.45
C LYS A 64 15.18 -1.86 15.47
N THR A 65 15.03 -0.57 15.16
CA THR A 65 15.57 0.54 15.96
C THR A 65 14.56 1.58 16.43
N GLY A 66 13.27 1.46 16.08
CA GLY A 66 12.24 2.42 16.53
C GLY A 66 12.48 3.87 16.07
N THR A 67 13.41 4.08 15.14
CA THR A 67 13.69 5.34 14.46
C THR A 67 13.09 5.30 13.06
N LEU A 68 12.51 6.42 12.62
CA LEU A 68 12.11 6.66 11.24
C LEU A 68 13.36 6.71 10.34
N GLU A 69 13.93 5.56 10.05
CA GLU A 69 14.90 5.40 8.98
C GLU A 69 14.17 5.61 7.65
N SER A 70 14.57 6.63 6.89
CA SER A 70 14.06 6.92 5.54
C SER A 70 14.04 5.67 4.64
N ARG A 71 14.98 4.74 4.85
CA ARG A 71 15.06 3.45 4.15
C ARG A 71 13.84 2.55 4.39
N ALA A 72 13.28 2.54 5.60
CA ALA A 72 12.08 1.75 5.92
C ALA A 72 10.82 2.35 5.27
N ALA A 73 10.69 3.67 5.30
CA ALA A 73 9.62 4.40 4.62
C ALA A 73 9.67 4.16 3.09
N LEU A 74 10.86 4.28 2.50
CA LEU A 74 11.07 4.05 1.07
C LEU A 74 10.77 2.59 0.67
N LYS A 75 11.14 1.61 1.50
CA LYS A 75 10.80 0.20 1.26
C LYS A 75 9.28 -0.03 1.26
N GLY A 76 8.54 0.66 2.13
CA GLY A 76 7.07 0.63 2.13
C GLY A 76 6.49 1.18 0.83
N LEU A 77 7.06 2.27 0.32
CA LEU A 77 6.64 2.88 -0.94
C LEU A 77 6.95 1.98 -2.16
N PHE A 78 8.12 1.32 -2.20
CA PHE A 78 8.45 0.37 -3.26
C PHE A 78 7.47 -0.81 -3.32
N ARG A 79 7.07 -1.35 -2.16
CA ARG A 79 6.05 -2.42 -2.11
C ARG A 79 4.72 -1.96 -2.72
N LYS A 80 4.30 -0.74 -2.40
CA LYS A 80 3.12 -0.09 -2.99
C LYS A 80 3.25 0.15 -4.49
N GLY A 81 4.44 0.51 -4.98
CA GLY A 81 4.73 0.55 -6.41
C GLY A 81 4.52 -0.80 -7.10
N GLY A 82 4.94 -1.90 -6.48
CA GLY A 82 4.69 -3.25 -6.98
C GLY A 82 3.20 -3.59 -7.13
N ILE A 83 2.37 -3.14 -6.19
CA ILE A 83 0.90 -3.27 -6.28
C ILE A 83 0.37 -2.60 -7.55
N LEU A 84 0.81 -1.37 -7.83
CA LEU A 84 0.38 -0.63 -9.02
C LEU A 84 0.84 -1.31 -10.32
N VAL A 85 2.02 -1.94 -10.33
CA VAL A 85 2.49 -2.74 -11.48
C VAL A 85 1.55 -3.93 -11.72
N ILE A 86 1.12 -4.62 -10.66
CA ILE A 86 0.18 -5.75 -10.79
C ILE A 86 -1.19 -5.27 -11.30
N VAL A 87 -1.67 -4.11 -10.83
CA VAL A 87 -2.90 -3.48 -11.35
C VAL A 87 -2.75 -3.13 -12.83
N TYR A 88 -1.60 -2.58 -13.24
CA TYR A 88 -1.32 -2.32 -14.65
C TYR A 88 -1.38 -3.61 -15.48
N MET A 89 -0.78 -4.70 -15.01
CA MET A 89 -0.85 -5.99 -15.68
C MET A 89 -2.30 -6.47 -15.80
N ALA A 90 -3.12 -6.30 -14.75
CA ALA A 90 -4.53 -6.63 -14.79
C ALA A 90 -5.29 -5.83 -15.86
N VAL A 91 -5.03 -4.52 -15.99
CA VAL A 91 -5.58 -3.68 -17.08
C VAL A 91 -5.20 -4.24 -18.46
N GLN A 92 -3.95 -4.68 -18.64
CA GLN A 92 -3.54 -5.27 -19.93
C GLN A 92 -4.24 -6.62 -20.17
N LEU A 93 -4.43 -7.43 -19.13
CA LEU A 93 -5.18 -8.68 -19.23
C LEU A 93 -6.64 -8.44 -19.60
N GLU A 94 -7.31 -7.43 -19.03
CA GLU A 94 -8.68 -7.06 -19.44
C GLU A 94 -8.72 -6.72 -20.94
N LYS A 95 -7.76 -5.95 -21.45
CA LYS A 95 -7.69 -5.60 -22.88
C LYS A 95 -7.48 -6.81 -23.79
N VAL A 96 -6.66 -7.78 -23.36
CA VAL A 96 -6.38 -8.99 -24.14
C VAL A 96 -7.54 -9.98 -24.09
N THR A 97 -8.18 -10.13 -22.93
CA THR A 97 -9.25 -11.13 -22.71
C THR A 97 -10.64 -10.61 -23.02
N GLY A 98 -10.83 -9.28 -23.04
CA GLY A 98 -12.15 -8.63 -23.10
C GLY A 98 -12.96 -8.75 -21.80
N MET A 99 -12.38 -9.26 -20.71
CA MET A 99 -13.09 -9.47 -19.44
C MET A 99 -12.94 -8.26 -18.50
N GLU A 100 -13.98 -7.47 -18.32
CA GLU A 100 -13.99 -6.25 -17.50
C GLU A 100 -14.03 -6.47 -15.97
N ILE A 101 -13.75 -7.69 -15.52
CA ILE A 101 -13.78 -8.08 -14.09
C ILE A 101 -12.39 -8.25 -13.48
N ILE A 102 -11.36 -8.46 -14.31
CA ILE A 102 -10.03 -8.88 -13.83
C ILE A 102 -9.38 -7.76 -13.01
N ARG A 103 -9.38 -6.52 -13.53
CA ARG A 103 -8.82 -5.36 -12.83
C ARG A 103 -9.56 -5.13 -11.53
N ASN A 104 -10.89 -5.15 -11.56
CA ASN A 104 -11.71 -4.89 -10.38
C ASN A 104 -11.47 -5.93 -9.28
N ALA A 105 -11.33 -7.20 -9.63
CA ALA A 105 -11.01 -8.26 -8.68
C ALA A 105 -9.61 -8.05 -8.06
N VAL A 106 -8.61 -7.75 -8.89
CA VAL A 106 -7.23 -7.49 -8.43
C VAL A 106 -7.18 -6.28 -7.50
N VAL A 107 -7.80 -5.17 -7.91
CA VAL A 107 -7.85 -3.92 -7.11
C VAL A 107 -8.56 -4.16 -5.78
N THR A 108 -9.68 -4.88 -5.78
CA THR A 108 -10.43 -5.22 -4.55
C THR A 108 -9.57 -6.05 -3.59
N GLY A 109 -8.80 -7.02 -4.10
CA GLY A 109 -7.87 -7.81 -3.29
C GLY A 109 -6.78 -6.95 -2.63
N PHE A 110 -6.26 -5.95 -3.34
CA PHE A 110 -5.29 -5.03 -2.77
C PHE A 110 -5.91 -4.04 -1.78
N ILE A 111 -7.13 -3.55 -2.02
CA ILE A 111 -7.88 -2.74 -1.04
C ILE A 111 -8.03 -3.53 0.27
N ALA A 112 -8.43 -4.80 0.20
CA ALA A 112 -8.52 -5.66 1.38
C ALA A 112 -7.17 -5.82 2.10
N SER A 113 -6.09 -6.00 1.33
CA SER A 113 -4.73 -6.14 1.87
C SER A 113 -4.27 -4.88 2.61
N GLU A 114 -4.51 -3.70 2.03
CA GLU A 114 -4.21 -2.41 2.67
C GLU A 114 -5.12 -2.17 3.89
N GLY A 115 -6.39 -2.56 3.82
CA GLY A 115 -7.33 -2.48 4.94
C GLY A 115 -6.86 -3.29 6.16
N ILE A 116 -6.40 -4.52 5.96
CA ILE A 116 -5.81 -5.35 7.03
C ILE A 116 -4.61 -4.65 7.68
N SER A 117 -3.73 -4.06 6.86
CA SER A 117 -2.54 -3.35 7.34
C SER A 117 -2.90 -2.07 8.13
N ILE A 118 -3.92 -1.32 7.70
CA ILE A 118 -4.44 -0.16 8.44
C ILE A 118 -4.97 -0.58 9.82
N ILE A 119 -5.78 -1.65 9.86
CA ILE A 119 -6.35 -2.16 11.11
C ILE A 119 -5.24 -2.60 12.07
N GLU A 120 -4.19 -3.25 11.56
CA GLU A 120 -3.00 -3.59 12.35
C GLU A 120 -2.31 -2.35 12.91
N ASN A 121 -2.07 -1.32 12.07
CA ASN A 121 -1.46 -0.06 12.52
C ASN A 121 -2.30 0.61 13.62
N PHE A 122 -3.62 0.61 13.49
CA PHE A 122 -4.54 1.14 14.52
C PHE A 122 -4.49 0.35 15.82
N GLY A 123 -4.40 -0.98 15.76
CA GLY A 123 -4.17 -1.81 16.94
C GLY A 123 -2.87 -1.45 17.65
N LEU A 124 -1.80 -1.20 16.90
CA LEU A 124 -0.50 -0.74 17.44
C LEU A 124 -0.55 0.68 18.03
N MET A 125 -1.46 1.54 17.56
CA MET A 125 -1.72 2.87 18.14
C MET A 125 -2.57 2.80 19.43
N GLY A 126 -3.05 1.62 19.83
CA GLY A 126 -3.84 1.44 21.05
C GLY A 126 -5.33 1.76 20.92
N LEU A 127 -5.86 1.82 19.68
CA LEU A 127 -7.31 1.92 19.47
C LEU A 127 -8.00 0.67 20.03
N PRO A 128 -9.13 0.80 20.75
CA PRO A 128 -9.82 -0.33 21.34
C PRO A 128 -10.43 -1.21 20.24
N MET A 129 -9.72 -2.29 19.89
CA MET A 129 -10.13 -3.21 18.84
C MET A 129 -11.08 -4.28 19.40
N PRO A 130 -12.25 -4.49 18.78
CA PRO A 130 -13.13 -5.61 19.12
C PRO A 130 -12.39 -6.95 19.02
N ALA A 131 -12.59 -7.85 19.98
CA ALA A 131 -11.90 -9.15 20.03
C ALA A 131 -12.06 -10.00 18.77
N VAL A 132 -13.17 -9.84 18.04
CA VAL A 132 -13.42 -10.52 16.77
C VAL A 132 -12.41 -10.10 15.70
N ILE A 133 -12.06 -8.80 15.65
CA ILE A 133 -11.11 -8.26 14.67
C ILE A 133 -9.70 -8.77 14.99
N THR A 134 -9.28 -8.68 16.25
CA THR A 134 -7.95 -9.15 16.67
C THR A 134 -7.77 -10.64 16.37
N LYS A 135 -8.76 -11.47 16.74
CA LYS A 135 -8.73 -12.91 16.44
C LYS A 135 -8.69 -13.22 14.94
N ALA A 136 -9.43 -12.47 14.14
CA ALA A 136 -9.40 -12.62 12.69
C ALA A 136 -8.01 -12.29 12.11
N LEU A 137 -7.38 -11.21 12.56
CA LEU A 137 -6.02 -10.84 12.16
C LEU A 137 -5.00 -11.91 12.56
N ASP A 138 -5.08 -12.43 13.78
CA ASP A 138 -4.17 -13.48 14.26
C ASP A 138 -4.31 -14.77 13.44
N ALA A 139 -5.54 -15.17 13.12
CA ALA A 139 -5.80 -16.33 12.25
C ALA A 139 -5.25 -16.13 10.82
N LEU A 140 -5.33 -14.91 10.28
CA LEU A 140 -4.75 -14.58 8.98
C LEU A 140 -3.21 -14.67 9.00
N LYS A 141 -2.56 -14.20 10.07
CA LYS A 141 -1.10 -14.31 10.26
C LYS A 141 -0.64 -15.77 10.35
N GLN A 142 -1.31 -16.58 11.16
CA GLN A 142 -0.98 -18.01 11.29
C GLN A 142 -1.07 -18.75 9.95
N LYS A 143 -2.08 -18.44 9.11
CA LYS A 143 -2.20 -19.02 7.78
C LYS A 143 -1.11 -18.58 6.81
N ALA A 144 -0.67 -17.32 6.90
CA ALA A 144 0.43 -16.81 6.08
C ALA A 144 1.78 -17.49 6.43
N GLU A 145 2.01 -17.79 7.70
CA GLU A 145 3.23 -18.49 8.16
C GLU A 145 3.20 -20.00 7.90
N ALA A 146 2.00 -20.61 7.86
CA ALA A 146 1.81 -22.04 7.60
C ALA A 146 1.90 -22.44 6.11
N GLN A 147 2.05 -21.49 5.18
CA GLN A 147 2.32 -21.83 3.78
C GLN A 147 3.77 -22.32 3.64
N PRO A 148 4.01 -23.52 3.08
CA PRO A 148 5.36 -24.03 2.91
C PRO A 148 6.16 -23.04 2.05
N GLN A 149 7.29 -22.58 2.57
CA GLN A 149 8.29 -21.89 1.76
C GLN A 149 8.62 -22.81 0.59
N ILE A 150 8.37 -22.36 -0.65
CA ILE A 150 8.86 -23.06 -1.83
C ILE A 150 10.38 -22.95 -1.74
N ASN A 151 11.01 -23.93 -1.11
CA ASN A 151 12.46 -24.05 -1.09
C ASN A 151 12.91 -24.18 -2.54
N SER A 152 13.54 -23.12 -3.05
CA SER A 152 14.36 -23.17 -4.24
C SER A 152 15.65 -23.94 -3.92
N GLU A 153 15.52 -25.22 -3.59
CA GLU A 153 16.59 -26.20 -3.60
C GLU A 153 16.09 -27.38 -4.40
N ASN A 154 16.48 -27.38 -5.67
CA ASN A 154 16.85 -28.54 -6.48
C ASN A 154 16.70 -28.16 -7.94
N LYS A 155 17.83 -27.79 -8.56
CA LYS A 155 18.16 -28.16 -9.93
C LYS A 155 19.69 -28.21 -10.03
N GLU A 156 20.15 -29.46 -9.92
CA GLU A 156 21.31 -30.10 -10.56
C GLU A 156 22.51 -29.25 -10.99
#